data_AF-A0A9D7RGZ7-F1
#
_entry.id   AF-A0A9D7RGZ7-F1
#
_cell.length_a   1.000
_cell.length_b   1.000
_cell.length_c   1.000
_cell.angle_alpha   90.00
_cell.angle_beta   90.00
_cell.angle_gamma   90.00
#
_symmetry.space_group_name_H-M   'P 1'
#
loop_
_entity.id
_entity.type
_entity.pdbx_description
1 polymer ?
#
loop_
_entity_poly.entity_id
_entity_poly.type
_entity_poly.pdbx_seq_one_letter_code
_entity_poly.pdbx_strand_id
1 'polypeptide(L)'
;MSFFRLIRLPNLLIVALVQCLLYFRLLLPAFQQNDIAPRLNTSEFICLVLATVFTTACGYILNDLYDGEMDMVNRKDKGGHQCSH
;
A
#
# COMPACT_ATOMS: atom_id res chain seq x y z
N MET A 1 -20.92 2.66 10.06
CA MET A 1 -19.87 3.70 9.93
C MET A 1 -18.51 3.03 9.93
N SER A 2 -18.03 2.78 8.71
CA SER A 2 -16.72 2.32 8.22
C SER A 2 -15.63 1.88 9.22
N PHE A 3 -15.74 0.64 9.70
CA PHE A 3 -14.58 -0.12 10.20
C PHE A 3 -13.64 -0.61 9.07
N PHE A 4 -14.05 -0.50 7.79
CA PHE A 4 -13.26 -0.94 6.62
C PHE A 4 -11.98 -0.13 6.35
N ARG A 5 -11.84 1.04 6.97
CA ARG A 5 -10.63 1.87 6.79
C ARG A 5 -9.46 1.39 7.66
N LEU A 6 -9.74 0.66 8.74
CA LEU A 6 -8.74 0.24 9.72
C LEU A 6 -7.97 -1.02 9.31
N ILE A 7 -8.40 -1.76 8.28
CA ILE A 7 -7.67 -2.94 7.74
C ILE A 7 -6.75 -2.57 6.56
N ARG A 8 -7.06 -1.51 5.80
CA ARG A 8 -6.25 -1.08 4.64
C ARG A 8 -5.08 -0.17 5.03
N LEU A 9 -5.26 0.68 6.04
CA LEU A 9 -4.20 1.55 6.60
C LEU A 9 -3.01 0.77 7.23
N PRO A 10 -3.22 -0.34 7.98
CA PRO A 10 -2.13 -1.15 8.49
C PRO A 10 -1.21 -1.67 7.39
N ASN A 11 -1.77 -2.10 6.25
CA ASN A 11 -0.94 -2.59 5.15
C ASN A 11 -0.04 -1.48 4.59
N LEU A 12 -0.57 -0.26 4.50
CA LEU A 12 0.19 0.91 4.08
C LEU A 12 1.33 1.24 5.05
N LEU A 13 1.05 1.14 6.35
CA LEU A 13 2.05 1.33 7.40
C LEU A 13 3.14 0.26 7.31
N ILE A 14 2.78 -0.99 7.07
CA ILE A 14 3.74 -2.10 6.92
C ILE A 14 4.68 -1.83 5.73
N VAL A 15 4.16 -1.39 4.59
CA VAL A 15 4.99 -1.05 3.41
C VAL A 15 5.99 0.06 3.75
N ALA A 16 5.54 1.14 4.39
CA ALA A 16 6.43 2.22 4.82
C ALA A 16 7.48 1.75 5.85
N LEU A 17 7.08 0.89 6.79
CA LEU A 17 7.96 0.37 7.83
C LEU A 17 9.04 -0.53 7.23
N VAL A 18 8.67 -1.44 6.31
CA VAL A 18 9.62 -2.27 5.57
C VAL A 18 10.56 -1.42 4.73
N GLN A 19 10.05 -0.39 4.03
CA GLN A 19 10.87 0.55 3.26
C GLN A 19 11.93 1.22 4.13
N CYS A 20 11.54 1.72 5.31
CA CYS A 20 12.47 2.29 6.30
C CYS A 20 13.47 1.26 6.82
N LEU A 21 13.02 0.06 7.16
CA LEU A 21 13.86 -0.98 7.73
C LEU A 21 14.92 -1.44 6.73
N LEU A 22 14.55 -1.62 5.46
CA LEU A 22 15.50 -1.91 4.37
C LEU A 22 16.47 -0.75 4.16
N TYR A 23 16.02 0.50 4.20
CA TYR A 23 16.91 1.65 4.03
C TYR A 23 17.98 1.70 5.13
N PHE A 24 17.57 1.66 6.39
CA PHE A 24 18.48 1.78 7.53
C PHE A 24 19.33 0.53 7.77
N ARG A 25 18.78 -0.67 7.55
CA ARG A 25 19.46 -1.93 7.91
C ARG A 25 20.17 -2.61 6.76
N LEU A 26 19.80 -2.31 5.52
CA LEU A 26 20.40 -2.93 4.33
C LEU A 26 21.17 -1.90 3.50
N LEU A 27 20.52 -0.83 3.04
CA LEU A 27 21.17 0.15 2.16
C LEU A 27 22.29 0.92 2.87
N LEU A 28 22.03 1.46 4.07
CA LEU A 28 23.01 2.26 4.79
C LEU A 28 24.31 1.49 5.09
N PRO A 29 24.29 0.27 5.66
CA PRO A 29 25.52 -0.50 5.84
C PRO A 29 26.13 -0.96 4.52
N ALA A 30 25.33 -1.26 3.48
CA ALA A 30 25.87 -1.61 2.17
C ALA A 30 26.63 -0.43 1.53
N PHE A 31 26.15 0.80 1.67
CA PHE A 31 26.86 2.00 1.21
C PHE A 31 28.16 2.22 1.97
N GLN A 32 28.14 2.06 3.31
CA GLN A 32 29.35 2.16 4.13
C GLN A 32 30.40 1.09 3.79
N GLN A 33 29.97 -0.14 3.46
CA GLN A 33 30.89 -1.22 3.07
C GLN A 33 31.55 -1.01 1.71
N ASN A 34 30.94 -0.23 0.82
CA ASN A 34 31.46 0.02 -0.52
C ASN A 34 32.13 1.41 -0.65
N ASP A 35 32.32 2.15 0.45
CA ASP A 35 32.82 3.53 0.47
C ASP A 35 32.02 4.49 -0.46
N ILE A 36 30.74 4.21 -0.66
CA ILE A 36 29.86 5.02 -1.50
C ILE A 36 29.11 6.01 -0.61
N ALA A 37 29.25 7.30 -0.89
CA ALA A 37 28.43 8.32 -0.23
C ALA A 37 26.95 8.06 -0.55
N PRO A 38 26.05 8.03 0.46
CA PRO A 38 24.62 7.89 0.22
C PRO A 38 24.14 9.00 -0.71
N ARG A 39 23.74 8.63 -1.92
CA ARG A 39 23.18 9.58 -2.90
C ARG A 39 21.80 10.10 -2.49
N LEU A 40 21.09 9.32 -1.67
CA LEU A 40 19.79 9.70 -1.14
C LEU A 40 19.99 10.48 0.15
N ASN A 41 19.66 11.77 0.14
CA ASN A 41 19.55 12.54 1.37
C ASN A 41 18.31 12.13 2.17
N THR A 42 18.30 12.43 3.47
CA THR A 42 17.15 12.15 4.34
C THR A 42 15.85 12.75 3.82
N SER A 43 15.90 13.94 3.21
CA SER A 43 14.73 14.60 2.59
C SER A 43 14.21 13.84 1.36
N GLU A 44 15.11 13.37 0.49
CA GLU A 44 14.75 12.58 -0.69
C GLU A 44 14.18 11.22 -0.29
N PHE A 45 14.73 10.61 0.75
CA PHE A 45 14.19 9.38 1.33
C PHE A 45 12.76 9.58 1.88
N ILE A 46 12.50 10.66 2.60
CA ILE A 46 11.15 10.98 3.10
C ILE A 46 10.19 11.19 1.92
N CYS A 47 10.62 11.90 0.88
CA CYS A 47 9.82 12.10 -0.34
C CYS A 47 9.50 10.77 -1.03
N LEU A 48 10.47 9.85 -1.09
CA LEU A 48 10.29 8.51 -1.65
C LEU A 48 9.28 7.68 -0.83
N VAL A 49 9.40 7.69 0.50
CA VAL A 49 8.44 7.00 1.39
C VAL A 49 7.03 7.56 1.20
N LEU A 50 6.89 8.89 1.15
CA LEU A 50 5.61 9.54 0.90
C LEU A 50 5.05 9.14 -0.47
N ALA A 51 5.87 9.16 -1.52
CA ALA A 51 5.45 8.74 -2.85
C ALA A 51 4.92 7.30 -2.85
N THR A 52 5.64 6.35 -2.25
CA THR A 52 5.20 4.95 -2.14
C THR A 52 3.87 4.85 -1.38
N VAL A 53 3.74 5.54 -0.25
CA VAL A 53 2.51 5.59 0.55
C VAL A 53 1.34 6.17 -0.24
N PHE A 54 1.55 7.28 -0.97
CA PHE A 54 0.50 7.87 -1.82
C PHE A 54 0.10 6.95 -2.97
N THR A 55 1.06 6.30 -3.64
CA THR A 55 0.77 5.35 -4.72
C THR A 55 -0.06 4.17 -4.21
N THR A 56 0.34 3.56 -3.09
CA THR A 56 -0.41 2.44 -2.51
C THR A 56 -1.77 2.89 -1.98
N ALA A 57 -1.87 4.07 -1.36
CA ALA A 57 -3.16 4.64 -0.93
C ALA A 57 -4.09 4.89 -2.11
N CYS A 58 -3.57 5.43 -3.22
CA CYS A 58 -4.32 5.63 -4.45
C CYS A 58 -4.85 4.30 -5.00
N GLY A 59 -4.02 3.25 -5.04
CA GLY A 59 -4.46 1.91 -5.42
C GLY A 59 -5.62 1.38 -4.56
N TYR A 60 -5.58 1.62 -3.24
CA TYR A 60 -6.67 1.25 -2.35
C TYR A 60 -7.96 2.07 -2.57
N ILE A 61 -7.84 3.37 -2.83
CA ILE A 61 -8.98 4.23 -3.14
C ILE A 61 -9.61 3.80 -4.46
N LEU A 62 -8.79 3.54 -5.48
CA LEU A 62 -9.24 3.05 -6.77
C LEU A 62 -9.95 1.70 -6.63
N ASN A 63 -9.38 0.77 -5.87
CA ASN A 63 -9.99 -0.53 -5.62
C ASN A 63 -11.37 -0.37 -4.94
N ASP A 64 -11.53 0.57 -4.01
CA ASP A 64 -12.82 0.84 -3.36
C ASP A 64 -13.86 1.43 -4.31
N LEU A 65 -13.43 2.31 -5.22
CA LEU A 65 -14.30 2.89 -6.25
C LEU A 65 -14.78 1.84 -7.24
N TYR A 66 -13.88 0.96 -7.70
CA TYR A 66 -14.21 -0.10 -8.65
C TYR A 66 -14.99 -1.25 -8.00
N ASP A 67 -14.69 -1.64 -6.76
CA ASP A 67 -15.46 -2.66 -6.03
C ASP A 67 -16.91 -2.20 -5.80
N GLY A 68 -17.14 -0.90 -5.53
CA GLY A 68 -18.50 -0.36 -5.37
C GLY A 68 -19.36 -0.45 -6.64
N GLU A 69 -18.77 -0.14 -7.80
CA GLU A 69 -19.43 -0.26 -9.10
C GLU A 69 -19.66 -1.73 -9.50
N MET A 70 -18.66 -2.60 -9.26
CA MET A 70 -18.79 -4.03 -9.57
C MET A 70 -19.77 -4.75 -8.64
N ASP A 71 -19.87 -4.38 -7.36
CA ASP A 71 -20.87 -4.94 -6.45
C ASP A 71 -22.31 -4.58 -6.88
N MET A 72 -22.50 -3.40 -7.47
CA MET A 72 -23.80 -3.00 -8.03
C MET A 72 -24.18 -3.79 -9.29
N VAL A 73 -23.21 -4.19 -10.10
CA VAL A 73 -23.41 -5.04 -11.28
C VAL A 73 -23.56 -6.52 -10.89
N ASN A 74 -22.71 -7.04 -10.01
CA ASN A 74 -22.72 -8.43 -9.54
C ASN A 74 -23.98 -8.77 -8.73
N ARG A 75 -24.56 -7.79 -8.02
CA ARG A 75 -25.85 -7.97 -7.33
C ARG A 75 -27.05 -8.01 -8.28
N LYS A 76 -26.93 -7.49 -9.52
CA LYS A 76 -27.95 -7.65 -10.57
C LYS A 76 -27.84 -9.00 -11.29
N ASP A 77 -26.66 -9.61 -11.30
CA ASP A 77 -26.41 -10.90 -11.97
C ASP A 77 -26.66 -12.12 -11.06
N LYS A 78 -26.56 -11.98 -9.72
CA LYS A 78 -26.88 -13.05 -8.76
C LYS A 78 -28.37 -13.22 -8.44
N GLY A 79 -29.24 -12.93 -9.41
CA GLY A 79 -30.68 -13.20 -9.35
C GLY A 79 -31.07 -14.64 -9.67
N GLY A 80 -30.28 -15.67 -9.33
CA GLY A 80 -30.66 -17.03 -9.71
C GLY A 80 -29.74 -18.20 -9.37
N HIS A 81 -29.28 -18.34 -8.13
CA HIS A 81 -29.13 -19.68 -7.53
C HIS A 81 -28.94 -19.60 -6.02
N GLN A 82 -30.05 -19.31 -5.34
CA GLN A 82 -30.23 -19.75 -3.97
C GLN A 82 -30.55 -21.24 -4.06
N CYS A 83 -29.50 -22.07 -4.13
CA CYS A 83 -29.66 -23.51 -4.00
C CYS A 83 -30.04 -23.81 -2.55
N SER A 84 -31.31 -24.14 -2.36
CA SER A 84 -31.76 -25.02 -1.30
C SER A 84 -30.90 -26.28 -1.29
N HIS A 85 -30.15 -26.52 -0.21
CA HIS A 85 -30.13 -27.76 0.56
C HIS A 85 -29.10 -27.68 1.69
#